data_AF-A0A1F9D997-F1
#
_entry.id   AF-A0A1F9D997-F1
#
_cell.length_a   1.000
_cell.length_b   1.000
_cell.length_c   1.000
_cell.angle_alpha   90.00
_cell.angle_beta   90.00
_cell.angle_gamma   90.00
#
_symmetry.space_group_name_H-M   'P 1'
#
loop_
_entity.id
_entity.type
_entity.pdbx_description
1 polymer ?
#
loop_
_entity_poly.entity_id
_entity_poly.type
_entity_poly.pdbx_seq_one_letter_code
_entity_poly.pdbx_strand_id
1 'polypeptide(L)'
;MKKIMVFLFAAIFIVAVLAFAAEVKKTELRPTQIVMQARAAWLKAMSKNLGDGNFPAIVKDANELAAQTKKIGDGLANPLAKDITLAISVFANEASAAATKKDAATVKVELGAIKAKCDECHAKIRDKK
;
A
#
# COMPACT_ATOMS: atom_id res chain seq x y z
N MET A 1 -33.94 -38.10 -23.73
CA MET A 1 -33.87 -36.73 -23.15
C MET A 1 -33.33 -36.69 -21.72
N LYS A 2 -33.90 -37.41 -20.75
CA LYS A 2 -33.41 -37.41 -19.35
C LYS A 2 -31.91 -37.76 -19.21
N LYS A 3 -31.43 -38.79 -19.91
CA LYS A 3 -30.01 -39.22 -19.83
C LYS A 3 -29.03 -38.17 -20.38
N ILE A 4 -29.40 -37.47 -21.45
CA ILE A 4 -28.55 -36.45 -22.10
C ILE A 4 -28.39 -35.22 -21.20
N MET A 5 -29.46 -34.81 -20.50
CA MET A 5 -29.37 -33.70 -19.56
C MET A 5 -28.47 -34.02 -18.36
N VAL A 6 -28.50 -35.25 -17.84
CA VAL A 6 -27.60 -35.68 -16.74
C VAL A 6 -26.12 -35.57 -17.14
N PHE A 7 -25.77 -35.97 -18.36
CA PHE A 7 -24.39 -35.82 -18.86
C PHE A 7 -23.97 -34.36 -19.01
N LEU A 8 -24.88 -33.49 -19.46
CA LEU A 8 -24.60 -32.07 -19.63
C LEU A 8 -24.38 -31.36 -18.27
N PHE A 9 -25.22 -31.67 -17.28
CA PHE A 9 -25.05 -31.14 -15.92
C PHE A 9 -23.76 -31.65 -15.26
N ALA A 10 -23.41 -32.93 -15.44
CA ALA A 10 -22.16 -33.47 -14.92
C ALA A 10 -20.93 -32.80 -15.57
N ALA A 11 -20.96 -32.57 -16.88
CA ALA A 11 -19.87 -31.90 -17.58
C ALA A 11 -19.67 -30.45 -17.11
N ILE A 12 -20.76 -29.69 -16.91
CA ILE A 12 -20.70 -28.31 -16.39
C ILE A 12 -20.15 -28.31 -14.96
N PHE A 13 -20.56 -29.26 -14.12
CA PHE A 13 -20.09 -29.36 -12.74
C PHE A 13 -18.59 -29.68 -12.68
N ILE A 14 -18.09 -30.57 -13.54
CA ILE A 14 -16.67 -30.91 -13.61
C ILE A 14 -15.83 -29.70 -14.08
N VAL A 15 -16.29 -28.97 -15.10
CA VAL A 15 -15.59 -27.77 -15.59
C VAL A 15 -15.57 -26.67 -14.52
N ALA A 16 -16.68 -26.48 -13.79
CA ALA A 16 -16.75 -25.53 -12.68
C ALA A 16 -15.79 -25.92 -11.53
N VAL A 17 -15.76 -27.20 -11.13
CA VAL A 17 -14.84 -27.70 -10.09
C VAL A 17 -13.38 -27.54 -10.50
N LEU A 18 -13.04 -27.78 -11.77
CA LEU A 18 -11.68 -27.56 -12.29
C LEU A 18 -11.31 -26.07 -12.35
N ALA A 19 -12.26 -25.17 -12.63
CA ALA A 19 -12.04 -23.73 -12.60
C ALA A 19 -11.82 -23.19 -11.18
N PHE A 20 -12.51 -23.74 -10.17
CA PHE A 20 -12.27 -23.43 -8.76
C PHE A 20 -10.97 -24.07 -8.22
N ALA A 21 -10.59 -25.27 -8.68
CA ALA A 21 -9.31 -25.88 -8.35
C ALA A 21 -8.11 -25.18 -9.01
N ALA A 22 -8.35 -24.49 -10.13
CA ALA A 22 -7.42 -23.59 -10.79
C ALA A 22 -7.41 -22.18 -10.20
N GLU A 23 -8.06 -21.93 -9.03
CA GLU A 23 -7.69 -20.79 -8.20
C GLU A 23 -6.21 -20.93 -7.90
N VAL A 24 -5.41 -20.21 -8.69
CA VAL A 24 -4.02 -19.91 -8.45
C VAL A 24 -3.95 -19.53 -6.99
N LYS A 25 -3.45 -20.43 -6.14
CA LYS A 25 -3.23 -20.19 -4.71
C LYS A 25 -2.48 -18.87 -4.65
N LYS A 26 -3.19 -17.77 -4.36
CA LYS A 26 -2.56 -16.47 -4.14
C LYS A 26 -1.60 -16.72 -3.00
N THR A 27 -0.32 -16.77 -3.31
CA THR A 27 0.71 -16.97 -2.31
C THR A 27 0.47 -15.92 -1.24
N GLU A 28 0.18 -16.36 -0.01
CA GLU A 28 -0.07 -15.42 1.08
C GLU A 28 1.13 -14.48 1.19
N LEU A 29 0.84 -13.19 1.15
CA LEU A 29 1.88 -12.19 1.24
C LEU A 29 2.47 -12.21 2.65
N ARG A 30 3.80 -12.11 2.73
CA ARG A 30 4.47 -11.93 4.02
C ARG A 30 3.98 -10.63 4.66
N PRO A 31 3.90 -10.53 5.99
CA PRO A 31 3.44 -9.32 6.68
C PRO A 31 4.13 -8.03 6.19
N THR A 32 5.44 -8.09 5.94
CA THR A 32 6.19 -6.94 5.40
C THR A 32 5.71 -6.52 4.02
N GLN A 33 5.34 -7.46 3.14
CA GLN A 33 4.83 -7.15 1.80
C GLN A 33 3.46 -6.47 1.87
N ILE A 34 2.59 -6.90 2.80
CA ILE A 34 1.29 -6.26 3.05
C ILE A 34 1.49 -4.80 3.47
N VAL A 35 2.41 -4.57 4.42
CA VAL A 35 2.76 -3.21 4.88
C VAL A 35 3.25 -2.34 3.72
N MET A 36 4.16 -2.86 2.89
CA MET A 36 4.71 -2.08 1.77
C MET A 36 3.66 -1.79 0.70
N GLN A 37 2.74 -2.71 0.44
CA GLN A 37 1.62 -2.47 -0.48
C GLN A 37 0.68 -1.39 0.05
N ALA A 38 0.37 -1.39 1.35
CA ALA A 38 -0.43 -0.34 1.97
C ALA A 38 0.25 1.04 1.83
N ARG A 39 1.56 1.13 2.11
CA ARG A 39 2.33 2.37 1.94
C ARG A 39 2.29 2.89 0.50
N ALA A 40 2.49 2.00 -0.47
CA ALA A 40 2.41 2.34 -1.88
C ALA A 40 1.00 2.80 -2.29
N ALA A 41 -0.05 2.14 -1.77
CA ALA A 41 -1.43 2.52 -2.02
C ALA A 41 -1.77 3.91 -1.46
N TRP A 42 -1.39 4.22 -0.22
CA TRP A 42 -1.59 5.54 0.37
C TRP A 42 -0.85 6.63 -0.41
N LEU A 43 0.43 6.42 -0.76
CA LEU A 43 1.19 7.42 -1.53
C LEU A 43 0.54 7.70 -2.89
N LYS A 44 0.06 6.66 -3.58
CA LYS A 44 -0.67 6.79 -4.85
C LYS A 44 -2.00 7.52 -4.65
N ALA A 45 -2.76 7.16 -3.62
CA ALA A 45 -4.05 7.79 -3.31
C ALA A 45 -3.88 9.27 -2.97
N MET A 46 -2.94 9.63 -2.10
CA MET A 46 -2.64 11.04 -1.77
C MET A 46 -2.22 11.84 -3.00
N SER A 47 -1.39 11.27 -3.88
CA SER A 47 -0.97 11.95 -5.11
C SER A 47 -2.15 12.20 -6.06
N LYS A 48 -3.06 11.23 -6.18
CA LYS A 48 -4.31 11.40 -6.96
C LYS A 48 -5.22 12.45 -6.32
N ASN A 49 -5.46 12.34 -5.02
CA ASN A 49 -6.31 13.27 -4.27
C ASN A 49 -5.77 14.70 -4.29
N LEU A 50 -4.44 14.87 -4.36
CA LEU A 50 -3.83 16.18 -4.55
C LEU A 50 -4.20 16.78 -5.92
N GLY A 51 -4.14 15.98 -6.99
CA GLY A 51 -4.58 16.41 -8.32
C GLY A 51 -6.07 16.75 -8.39
N ASP A 52 -6.89 16.02 -7.62
CA ASP A 52 -8.33 16.23 -7.53
C ASP A 52 -8.74 17.34 -6.53
N GLY A 53 -7.80 17.93 -5.79
CA GLY A 53 -8.08 18.90 -4.73
C GLY A 53 -8.81 18.33 -3.50
N ASN A 54 -8.84 17.01 -3.34
CA ASN A 54 -9.52 16.31 -2.24
C ASN A 54 -8.63 16.24 -0.97
N PHE A 55 -8.37 17.39 -0.36
CA PHE A 55 -7.54 17.49 0.84
C PHE A 55 -8.00 16.65 2.04
N PRO A 56 -9.31 16.51 2.35
CA PRO A 56 -9.74 15.65 3.47
C PRO A 56 -9.31 14.19 3.31
N ALA A 57 -9.30 13.67 2.09
CA ALA A 57 -8.79 12.31 1.84
C ALA A 57 -7.27 12.23 2.03
N ILE A 58 -6.53 13.27 1.66
CA ILE A 58 -5.07 13.35 1.92
C ILE A 58 -4.80 13.33 3.43
N VAL A 59 -5.54 14.11 4.23
CA VAL A 59 -5.40 14.12 5.70
C VAL A 59 -5.55 12.72 6.28
N LYS A 60 -6.60 12.00 5.86
CA LYS A 60 -6.86 10.63 6.31
C LYS A 60 -5.70 9.68 5.97
N ASP A 61 -5.34 9.60 4.69
CA ASP A 61 -4.32 8.66 4.20
C ASP A 61 -2.93 9.00 4.79
N ALA A 62 -2.61 10.29 4.94
CA ALA A 62 -1.37 10.76 5.52
C ALA A 62 -1.27 10.38 7.02
N ASN A 63 -2.35 10.53 7.79
CA ASN A 63 -2.39 10.11 9.18
C ASN A 63 -2.25 8.59 9.33
N GLU A 64 -2.89 7.80 8.45
CA GLU A 64 -2.75 6.34 8.44
C GLU A 64 -1.31 5.91 8.14
N LEU A 65 -0.68 6.52 7.13
CA LEU A 65 0.72 6.29 6.81
C LEU A 65 1.64 6.68 7.98
N ALA A 66 1.41 7.84 8.59
CA ALA A 66 2.20 8.34 9.71
C ALA A 66 2.14 7.41 10.93
N ALA A 67 0.94 6.95 11.29
CA ALA A 67 0.73 6.03 12.40
C ALA A 67 1.37 4.67 12.14
N GLN A 68 1.21 4.11 10.94
CA GLN A 68 1.78 2.82 10.58
C GLN A 68 3.31 2.86 10.55
N THR A 69 3.88 3.91 9.99
CA THR A 69 5.34 4.08 9.91
C THR A 69 5.96 4.35 11.27
N LYS A 70 5.33 5.15 12.14
CA LYS A 70 5.76 5.30 13.54
C LYS A 70 5.78 3.96 14.28
N LYS A 71 4.65 3.25 14.28
CA LYS A 71 4.50 1.95 14.95
C LYS A 71 5.57 0.94 14.52
N ILE A 72 5.86 0.88 13.22
CA ILE A 72 6.86 -0.04 12.69
C ILE A 72 8.28 0.45 12.98
N GLY A 73 8.56 1.73 12.76
CA GLY A 73 9.88 2.33 12.94
C GLY A 73 10.42 2.14 14.35
N ASP A 74 9.57 2.28 15.37
CA ASP A 74 9.96 2.12 16.78
C ASP A 74 10.48 0.71 17.10
N GLY A 75 10.02 -0.32 16.36
CA GLY A 75 10.40 -1.72 16.56
C GLY A 75 11.51 -2.25 15.63
N LEU A 76 12.06 -1.42 14.73
CA LEU A 76 13.10 -1.86 13.81
C LEU A 76 14.47 -1.92 14.49
N ALA A 77 15.11 -3.09 14.43
CA ALA A 77 16.45 -3.30 14.99
C ALA A 77 17.56 -2.65 14.16
N ASN A 78 17.37 -2.50 12.85
CA ASN A 78 18.34 -1.83 11.98
C ASN A 78 18.19 -0.29 12.14
N PRO A 79 19.23 0.44 12.59
CA PRO A 79 19.12 1.87 12.85
C PRO A 79 18.77 2.69 11.61
N LEU A 80 19.37 2.39 10.46
CA LEU A 80 19.07 3.09 9.21
C LEU A 80 17.63 2.83 8.75
N ALA A 81 17.16 1.59 8.87
CA ALA A 81 15.77 1.24 8.54
C ALA A 81 14.78 1.99 9.45
N LYS A 82 15.11 2.08 10.74
CA LYS A 82 14.35 2.83 11.73
C LYS A 82 14.30 4.32 11.38
N ASP A 83 15.44 4.96 11.15
CA ASP A 83 15.52 6.39 10.86
C ASP A 83 14.75 6.75 9.59
N ILE A 84 14.92 5.97 8.51
CA ILE A 84 14.17 6.19 7.27
C ILE A 84 12.67 6.01 7.50
N THR A 85 12.26 4.97 8.25
CA THR A 85 10.85 4.69 8.51
C THR A 85 10.21 5.77 9.38
N LEU A 86 10.92 6.27 10.40
CA LEU A 86 10.44 7.36 11.25
C LEU A 86 10.40 8.69 10.50
N ALA A 87 11.35 8.96 9.60
CA ALA A 87 11.30 10.14 8.74
C ALA A 87 10.04 10.16 7.86
N ILE A 88 9.61 9.00 7.32
CA ILE A 88 8.35 8.92 6.58
C ILE A 88 7.16 9.32 7.47
N SER A 89 7.18 8.96 8.76
CA SER A 89 6.13 9.35 9.69
C SER A 89 6.06 10.87 9.87
N VAL A 90 7.21 11.54 9.97
CA VAL A 90 7.30 13.00 10.08
C VAL A 90 6.72 13.67 8.84
N PHE A 91 7.22 13.33 7.65
CA PHE A 91 6.73 13.91 6.39
C PHE A 91 5.24 13.64 6.15
N ALA A 92 4.74 12.47 6.56
CA ALA A 92 3.31 12.18 6.47
C ALA A 92 2.47 13.06 7.42
N ASN A 93 2.93 13.32 8.65
CA ASN A 93 2.25 14.28 9.53
C ASN A 93 2.30 15.71 8.97
N GLU A 94 3.41 16.11 8.35
CA GLU A 94 3.55 17.43 7.71
C GLU A 94 2.63 17.56 6.49
N ALA A 95 2.53 16.51 5.67
CA ALA A 95 1.56 16.45 4.56
C ALA A 95 0.11 16.58 5.05
N SER A 96 -0.23 15.91 6.15
CA SER A 96 -1.56 16.00 6.79
C SER A 96 -1.87 17.42 7.29
N ALA A 97 -0.90 18.04 7.97
CA ALA A 97 -1.02 19.42 8.46
C ALA A 97 -1.17 20.43 7.31
N ALA A 98 -0.39 20.26 6.23
CA ALA A 98 -0.49 21.08 5.03
C ALA A 98 -1.84 20.88 4.32
N ALA A 99 -2.30 19.64 4.19
CA ALA A 99 -3.60 19.34 3.58
C ALA A 99 -4.77 19.94 4.38
N THR A 100 -4.68 19.96 5.71
CA THR A 100 -5.67 20.64 6.57
C THR A 100 -5.78 22.14 6.25
N LYS A 101 -4.65 22.76 5.89
CA LYS A 101 -4.55 24.17 5.47
C LYS A 101 -4.82 24.37 3.97
N LYS A 102 -5.13 23.29 3.23
CA LYS A 102 -5.27 23.27 1.76
C LYS A 102 -4.02 23.79 1.02
N ASP A 103 -2.85 23.60 1.62
CA ASP A 103 -1.56 24.00 1.02
C ASP A 103 -1.06 22.90 0.08
N ALA A 104 -1.51 22.95 -1.18
CA ALA A 104 -1.14 21.97 -2.20
C ALA A 104 0.37 21.92 -2.48
N ALA A 105 1.07 23.06 -2.37
CA ALA A 105 2.49 23.13 -2.66
C ALA A 105 3.29 22.35 -1.60
N THR A 106 2.99 22.60 -0.33
CA THR A 106 3.64 21.87 0.77
C THR A 106 3.26 20.40 0.75
N VAL A 107 1.98 20.04 0.51
CA VAL A 107 1.59 18.63 0.33
C VAL A 107 2.42 17.95 -0.76
N LYS A 108 2.62 18.60 -1.92
CA LYS A 108 3.43 18.04 -3.00
C LYS A 108 4.88 17.81 -2.59
N VAL A 109 5.48 18.75 -1.87
CA VAL A 109 6.85 18.65 -1.35
C VAL A 109 6.97 17.44 -0.42
N GLU A 110 6.05 17.31 0.54
CA GLU A 110 6.09 16.22 1.51
C GLU A 110 5.87 14.84 0.88
N LEU A 111 4.94 14.71 -0.08
CA LEU A 111 4.78 13.46 -0.83
C LEU A 111 6.06 13.09 -1.61
N GLY A 112 6.78 14.10 -2.13
CA GLY A 112 8.09 13.92 -2.75
C GLY A 112 9.15 13.41 -1.76
N ALA A 113 9.20 13.99 -0.56
CA ALA A 113 10.11 13.56 0.51
C ALA A 113 9.83 12.13 0.98
N ILE A 114 8.56 11.76 1.13
CA ILE A 114 8.14 10.37 1.43
C ILE A 114 8.64 9.42 0.34
N LYS A 115 8.43 9.76 -0.94
CA LYS A 115 8.90 8.93 -2.05
C LYS A 115 10.42 8.77 -2.01
N ALA A 116 11.16 9.84 -1.79
CA ALA A 116 12.62 9.80 -1.71
C ALA A 116 13.10 8.86 -0.59
N LYS A 117 12.42 8.84 0.56
CA LYS A 117 12.73 7.90 1.66
C LYS A 117 12.36 6.45 1.35
N CYS A 118 11.27 6.22 0.63
CA CYS A 118 10.96 4.89 0.11
C CYS A 118 12.06 4.38 -0.85
N ASP A 119 12.52 5.25 -1.77
CA ASP A 119 13.59 4.93 -2.71
C ASP A 119 14.93 4.67 -1.98
N GLU A 120 15.25 5.48 -0.97
CA GLU A 120 16.44 5.30 -0.14
C GLU A 120 16.44 3.95 0.59
N CYS A 121 15.31 3.57 1.20
CA CYS A 121 15.17 2.26 1.86
C CYS A 121 15.34 1.11 0.87
N HIS A 122 14.72 1.22 -0.31
CA HIS A 122 14.87 0.20 -1.35
C HIS A 122 16.32 0.05 -1.79
N ALA A 123 17.02 1.15 -2.06
CA ALA A 123 18.40 1.12 -2.53
C ALA A 123 19.40 0.62 -1.46
N LYS A 124 19.27 1.08 -0.22
CA LYS A 124 20.27 0.84 0.83
C LYS A 124 20.01 -0.40 1.68
N ILE A 125 18.78 -0.90 1.71
CA ILE A 125 18.35 -1.96 2.65
C ILE A 125 17.73 -3.14 1.91
N ARG A 126 16.68 -2.92 1.11
CA ARG A 126 15.94 -4.03 0.47
C ARG A 126 16.71 -4.67 -0.68
N ASP A 127 17.19 -3.84 -1.59
CA ASP A 127 17.82 -4.26 -2.85
C ASP A 127 19.35 -4.15 -2.78
N LYS A 128 19.89 -4.14 -1.56
CA LYS A 128 21.32 -4.11 -1.33
C LYS A 128 21.91 -5.38 -1.95
N LYS A 129 22.57 -5.23 -3.10
CA LYS A 129 23.39 -6.28 -3.69
C LYS A 129 24.59 -6.58 -2.81
#